data_AF-A0A5B8B8E6-F1
#
_entry.id   AF-A0A5B8B8E6-F1
#
_cell.length_a   1.000
_cell.length_b   1.000
_cell.length_c   1.000
_cell.angle_alpha   90.00
_cell.angle_beta   90.00
_cell.angle_gamma   90.00
#
_symmetry.space_group_name_H-M   'P 1'
#
loop_
_entity.id
_entity.type
_entity.pdbx_description
1 polymer ?
#
loop_
_entity_poly.entity_id
_entity_poly.type
_entity_poly.pdbx_seq_one_letter_code
_entity_poly.pdbx_strand_id
1 'polypeptide(L)'
;MLLSRVRNAGLGLAMAAFILTGVNADEACGLCAQSIVTNSSLADCFLEQYDQLEKGDGAAVAVDLSQCGSRGIVEALPTPESGAVEPDTQFMISRAQLGCLKKKLEEPGLVLDPSARIELGSCQ
;
A
#
# COMPACT_ATOMS: atom_id res chain seq x y z
N MET A 1 -62.26 33.12 35.36
CA MET A 1 -61.10 33.52 36.16
C MET A 1 -59.89 32.75 35.66
N LEU A 2 -58.96 33.44 34.99
CA LEU A 2 -57.63 32.91 34.65
C LEU A 2 -56.83 32.72 35.94
N LEU A 3 -56.03 31.65 36.04
CA LEU A 3 -54.77 31.68 36.77
C LEU A 3 -53.81 30.61 36.22
N SER A 4 -52.76 31.15 35.63
CA SER A 4 -51.58 30.54 35.03
C SER A 4 -50.77 29.69 36.00
N ARG A 5 -50.03 28.68 35.50
CA ARG A 5 -48.69 28.38 35.99
C ARG A 5 -47.75 28.01 34.84
N VAL A 6 -46.58 28.64 34.91
CA VAL A 6 -45.50 28.73 33.94
C VAL A 6 -44.30 27.96 34.50
N ARG A 7 -43.58 27.25 33.60
CA ARG A 7 -42.16 26.79 33.57
C ARG A 7 -41.53 26.09 34.79
N ASN A 8 -40.90 24.95 34.50
CA ASN A 8 -39.51 24.60 34.83
C ASN A 8 -39.12 23.47 33.83
N ALA A 9 -38.22 23.63 32.85
CA ALA A 9 -36.80 24.00 32.89
C ALA A 9 -35.98 23.11 33.84
N GLY A 10 -35.77 21.86 33.42
CA GLY A 10 -34.79 20.94 34.02
C GLY A 10 -33.82 20.49 32.94
N LEU A 11 -32.69 21.19 32.85
CA LEU A 11 -31.50 20.85 32.07
C LEU A 11 -30.98 19.47 32.53
N GLY A 12 -31.04 18.46 31.66
CA GLY A 12 -30.32 17.21 31.84
C GLY A 12 -29.14 17.18 30.87
N LEU A 13 -27.94 17.52 31.36
CA LEU A 13 -26.68 17.42 30.63
C LEU A 13 -26.42 15.94 30.29
N ALA A 14 -26.78 15.52 29.08
CA ALA A 14 -26.28 14.28 28.50
C ALA A 14 -24.82 14.50 28.07
N MET A 15 -23.88 14.21 28.98
CA MET A 15 -22.47 14.03 28.60
C MET A 15 -22.35 12.75 27.79
N ALA A 16 -22.62 12.84 26.49
CA ALA A 16 -22.18 11.83 25.53
C ALA A 16 -20.65 11.96 25.41
N ALA A 17 -19.93 11.21 26.25
CA ALA A 17 -18.52 10.96 26.05
C ALA A 17 -18.37 10.13 24.77
N PHE A 18 -18.29 10.82 23.63
CA PHE A 18 -17.86 10.24 22.37
C PHE A 18 -16.38 9.88 22.57
N ILE A 19 -16.12 8.59 22.84
CA ILE A 19 -14.78 8.05 22.74
C ILE A 19 -14.43 8.14 21.26
N LEU A 20 -13.70 9.18 20.89
CA LEU A 20 -12.97 9.24 19.63
C LEU A 20 -11.91 8.14 19.73
N THR A 21 -12.26 6.91 19.37
CA THR A 21 -11.28 5.93 18.95
C THR A 21 -10.50 6.59 17.84
N GLY A 22 -9.24 6.92 18.12
CA GLY A 22 -8.32 7.44 17.13
C GLY A 22 -8.27 6.47 15.97
N VAL A 23 -9.03 6.78 14.91
CA VAL A 23 -8.66 6.39 13.57
C VAL A 23 -7.29 7.01 13.40
N ASN A 24 -6.25 6.17 13.49
CA ASN A 24 -5.00 6.49 12.86
C ASN A 24 -5.36 6.56 11.38
N ALA A 25 -5.61 7.77 10.90
CA ALA A 25 -5.65 8.03 9.48
C ALA A 25 -4.21 7.91 8.98
N ASP A 26 -3.72 6.66 8.89
CA ASP A 26 -2.87 6.31 7.76
C ASP A 26 -3.78 6.62 6.56
N GLU A 27 -3.54 7.75 5.90
CA GLU A 27 -4.36 8.23 4.80
C GLU A 27 -4.59 7.07 3.85
N ALA A 28 -5.82 6.54 3.85
CA ALA A 28 -6.16 5.35 3.09
C ALA A 28 -5.80 5.61 1.63
N CYS A 29 -4.70 5.01 1.18
CA CYS A 29 -4.25 5.21 -0.19
C CYS A 29 -5.20 4.46 -1.12
N GLY A 30 -6.29 5.13 -1.49
CA GLY A 30 -7.37 4.53 -2.30
C GLY A 30 -6.95 4.15 -3.71
N LEU A 31 -5.77 4.60 -4.16
CA LEU A 31 -5.17 4.28 -5.45
C LEU A 31 -3.98 3.31 -5.33
N CYS A 32 -3.61 2.91 -4.12
CA CYS A 32 -2.48 2.02 -3.94
C CYS A 32 -2.81 0.58 -4.34
N ALA A 33 -1.79 -0.09 -4.85
CA ALA A 33 -1.88 -1.47 -5.27
C ALA A 33 -2.24 -2.38 -4.08
N GLN A 34 -3.21 -3.26 -4.30
CA GLN A 34 -3.54 -4.32 -3.33
C GLN A 34 -2.60 -5.52 -3.47
N SER A 35 -1.96 -5.67 -4.63
CA SER A 35 -0.98 -6.70 -4.93
C SER A 35 -0.12 -6.23 -6.10
N ILE A 36 1.11 -6.71 -6.19
CA ILE A 36 1.98 -6.52 -7.37
C ILE A 36 2.43 -7.87 -7.91
N VAL A 37 2.74 -7.93 -9.19
CA VAL A 37 3.48 -9.02 -9.82
C VAL A 37 4.94 -8.57 -9.95
N THR A 38 5.88 -9.36 -9.48
CA THR A 38 7.31 -9.05 -9.55
C THR A 38 8.12 -10.27 -9.96
N ASN A 39 9.42 -10.10 -10.18
CA ASN A 39 10.39 -11.16 -10.41
C ASN A 39 11.69 -10.85 -9.65
N SER A 40 12.71 -11.71 -9.74
CA SER A 40 13.98 -11.48 -9.04
C SER A 40 14.65 -10.14 -9.42
N SER A 41 14.72 -9.84 -10.71
CA SER A 41 15.34 -8.61 -11.23
C SER A 41 14.65 -7.33 -10.71
N LEU A 42 13.33 -7.29 -10.69
CA LEU A 42 12.58 -6.12 -10.20
C LEU A 42 12.63 -6.02 -8.68
N ALA A 43 12.62 -7.16 -7.97
CA ALA A 43 12.77 -7.18 -6.52
C ALA A 43 14.13 -6.63 -6.07
N ASP A 44 15.23 -7.08 -6.69
CA ASP A 44 16.57 -6.59 -6.39
C ASP A 44 16.65 -5.08 -6.63
N CYS A 45 16.15 -4.61 -7.78
CA CYS A 45 16.18 -3.19 -8.10
C CYS A 45 15.31 -2.34 -7.16
N PHE A 46 14.17 -2.87 -6.71
CA PHE A 46 13.36 -2.21 -5.69
C PHE A 46 14.14 -2.08 -4.37
N LEU A 47 14.84 -3.13 -3.95
CA LEU A 47 15.65 -3.11 -2.72
C LEU A 47 16.83 -2.13 -2.84
N GLU A 48 17.46 -2.03 -4.00
CA GLU A 48 18.52 -1.04 -4.27
C GLU A 48 18.00 0.41 -4.21
N GLN A 49 16.78 0.65 -4.66
CA GLN A 49 16.16 1.99 -4.68
C GLN A 49 15.42 2.35 -3.38
N TYR A 50 15.25 1.39 -2.46
CA TYR A 50 14.43 1.55 -1.27
C TYR A 50 14.78 2.79 -0.44
N ASP A 51 16.07 3.04 -0.22
CA ASP A 51 16.56 4.20 0.55
C ASP A 51 16.16 5.54 -0.06
N GLN A 52 15.87 5.60 -1.37
CA GLN A 52 15.35 6.80 -2.03
C GLN A 52 13.83 6.86 -1.92
N LEU A 53 13.15 5.73 -2.11
CA LEU A 53 11.70 5.62 -1.99
C LEU A 53 11.22 5.97 -0.56
N GLU A 54 11.99 5.63 0.47
CA GLU A 54 11.65 5.91 1.86
C GLU A 54 11.84 7.39 2.26
N LYS A 55 12.58 8.19 1.48
CA LYS A 55 12.82 9.60 1.84
C LYS A 55 11.69 10.55 1.47
N GLY A 56 10.68 10.12 0.70
CA GLY A 56 9.61 11.01 0.23
C GLY A 56 8.49 11.25 1.26
N ASP A 57 8.12 12.48 1.55
CA ASP A 57 7.16 12.83 2.63
C ASP A 57 5.65 12.62 2.26
N GLY A 58 5.35 11.82 1.23
CA GLY A 58 3.98 11.57 0.77
C GLY A 58 3.31 10.37 1.46
N ALA A 59 1.98 10.42 1.59
CA ALA A 59 1.14 9.30 2.05
C ALA A 59 1.18 8.10 1.09
N ALA A 60 1.43 8.36 -0.19
CA ALA A 60 1.65 7.35 -1.22
C ALA A 60 3.02 7.53 -1.86
N VAL A 61 3.63 6.41 -2.23
CA VAL A 61 4.93 6.29 -2.88
C VAL A 61 4.69 5.74 -4.27
N ALA A 62 5.05 6.52 -5.28
CA ALA A 62 5.12 6.04 -6.66
C ALA A 62 6.44 5.28 -6.83
N VAL A 63 6.34 4.01 -7.21
CA VAL A 63 7.46 3.14 -7.49
C VAL A 63 7.57 3.00 -9.00
N ASP A 64 8.73 3.38 -9.54
CA ASP A 64 9.06 3.23 -10.96
C ASP A 64 10.33 2.40 -11.10
N LEU A 65 10.14 1.18 -11.58
CA LEU A 65 11.15 0.18 -11.89
C LEU A 65 11.29 -0.03 -13.40
N SER A 66 10.76 0.88 -14.24
CA SER A 66 10.87 0.77 -15.70
C SER A 66 12.34 0.70 -16.18
N GLN A 67 13.25 1.30 -15.40
CA GLN A 67 14.70 1.28 -15.66
C GLN A 67 15.40 0.03 -15.11
N CYS A 68 14.68 -0.82 -14.38
CA CYS A 68 15.16 -2.06 -13.76
C CYS A 68 15.05 -3.29 -14.67
N GLY A 69 14.63 -3.09 -15.92
CA GLY A 69 14.66 -4.13 -16.95
C GLY A 69 16.09 -4.53 -17.30
N SER A 70 16.27 -5.78 -17.71
CA SER A 70 17.56 -6.35 -18.09
C SER A 70 18.31 -5.42 -19.06
N ARG A 71 19.44 -4.85 -18.61
CA ARG A 71 20.42 -4.10 -19.42
C ARG A 71 21.14 -4.97 -20.48
N GLY A 72 20.56 -6.09 -20.85
CA GLY A 72 21.05 -7.02 -21.85
C GLY A 72 19.87 -7.44 -22.71
N ILE A 73 19.74 -6.80 -23.87
CA ILE A 73 18.83 -7.21 -24.93
C ILE A 73 19.24 -8.63 -25.34
N VAL A 74 18.48 -9.61 -24.89
CA VAL A 74 18.19 -10.77 -25.72
C VAL A 74 16.68 -10.71 -25.85
N GLU A 75 16.20 -10.31 -27.02
CA GLU A 75 14.80 -10.46 -27.38
C GLU A 75 14.43 -11.91 -27.07
N ALA A 76 13.66 -12.11 -25.99
CA ALA A 76 13.12 -13.43 -25.71
C ALA A 76 12.28 -13.79 -26.93
N LEU A 77 12.76 -14.79 -27.69
CA LEU A 77 12.00 -15.39 -28.76
C LEU A 77 10.59 -15.66 -28.23
N PRO A 78 9.53 -15.30 -28.99
CA PRO A 78 8.16 -15.44 -28.51
C PRO A 78 7.94 -16.92 -28.19
N THR A 79 7.98 -17.26 -26.91
CA THR A 79 7.70 -18.60 -26.42
C THR A 79 6.18 -18.68 -26.34
N PRO A 80 5.53 -19.55 -27.13
CA PRO A 80 4.07 -19.59 -27.24
C PRO A 80 3.35 -20.07 -25.97
N GLU A 81 4.06 -20.27 -24.85
CA GLU A 81 3.55 -20.93 -23.64
C GLU A 81 3.87 -20.20 -22.33
N SER A 82 4.27 -18.93 -22.33
CA SER A 82 4.43 -18.25 -21.03
C SER A 82 3.08 -17.76 -20.51
N GLY A 83 2.35 -18.65 -19.81
CA GLY A 83 1.24 -18.24 -18.94
C GLY A 83 1.67 -17.39 -17.74
N ALA A 84 2.92 -16.91 -17.70
CA ALA A 84 3.43 -16.03 -16.67
C ALA A 84 2.93 -14.59 -16.94
N VAL A 85 2.31 -14.00 -15.92
CA VAL A 85 1.81 -12.63 -15.96
C VAL A 85 3.00 -11.66 -15.96
N GLU A 86 2.96 -10.66 -16.84
CA GLU A 86 4.02 -9.65 -16.93
C GLU A 86 4.25 -8.96 -15.57
N PRO A 87 5.51 -8.83 -15.11
CA PRO A 87 5.82 -8.11 -13.88
C PRO A 87 5.48 -6.62 -13.93
N ASP A 88 4.96 -6.10 -12.82
CA ASP A 88 4.60 -4.70 -12.66
C ASP A 88 5.85 -3.84 -12.50
N THR A 89 6.09 -2.95 -13.46
CA THR A 89 7.22 -2.02 -13.43
C THR A 89 6.88 -0.69 -12.78
N GLN A 90 5.60 -0.32 -12.70
CA GLN A 90 5.15 0.96 -12.16
C GLN A 90 3.90 0.77 -11.33
N PHE A 91 3.92 1.24 -10.08
CA PHE A 91 2.79 1.11 -9.16
C PHE A 91 2.85 2.14 -8.02
N MET A 92 1.74 2.34 -7.33
CA MET A 92 1.66 3.18 -6.14
C MET A 92 1.42 2.32 -4.90
N ILE A 93 2.11 2.61 -3.81
CA ILE A 93 1.97 1.92 -2.51
C ILE A 93 1.98 2.92 -1.36
N SER A 94 1.34 2.57 -0.24
CA SER A 94 1.42 3.40 0.97
C SER A 94 2.78 3.26 1.65
N ARG A 95 3.07 4.12 2.63
CA ARG A 95 4.27 3.98 3.46
C ARG A 95 4.33 2.65 4.21
N ALA A 96 3.21 2.21 4.78
CA ALA A 96 3.11 0.91 5.44
C ALA A 96 3.39 -0.25 4.45
N GLN A 97 2.85 -0.17 3.24
CA GLN A 97 3.08 -1.14 2.18
C GLN A 97 4.54 -1.14 1.70
N LEU A 98 5.20 0.01 1.62
CA LEU A 98 6.63 0.12 1.24
C LEU A 98 7.53 -0.70 2.17
N GLY A 99 7.40 -0.49 3.48
CA GLY A 99 8.19 -1.23 4.48
C GLY A 99 7.81 -2.71 4.54
N CYS A 100 6.54 -3.05 4.33
CA CYS A 100 6.06 -4.43 4.27
C CYS A 100 6.60 -5.18 3.06
N LEU A 101 6.57 -4.56 1.88
CA LEU A 101 7.08 -5.13 0.64
C LEU A 101 8.58 -5.44 0.76
N LYS A 102 9.37 -4.49 1.30
CA LYS A 102 10.79 -4.72 1.59
C LYS A 102 11.00 -5.98 2.44
N LYS A 103 10.28 -6.08 3.57
CA LYS A 103 10.40 -7.26 4.46
C LYS A 103 10.08 -8.56 3.75
N LYS A 104 8.99 -8.60 2.95
CA LYS A 104 8.61 -9.78 2.18
C LYS A 104 9.70 -10.19 1.20
N LEU A 105 10.27 -9.23 0.47
CA LEU A 105 11.34 -9.48 -0.50
C LEU A 105 12.66 -9.96 0.14
N GLU A 106 12.91 -9.59 1.39
CA GLU A 106 14.08 -10.04 2.16
C GLU A 106 13.87 -11.43 2.81
N GLU A 107 12.69 -12.05 2.69
CA GLU A 107 12.42 -13.36 3.27
C GLU A 107 13.26 -14.46 2.61
N PRO A 108 13.99 -15.28 3.40
CA PRO A 108 14.82 -16.33 2.85
C PRO A 108 13.96 -17.42 2.19
N GLY A 109 14.34 -17.83 0.98
CA GLY A 109 13.65 -18.89 0.25
C GLY A 109 12.41 -18.43 -0.54
N LEU A 110 12.19 -17.11 -0.66
CA LEU A 110 11.17 -16.56 -1.56
C LEU A 110 11.49 -16.91 -3.02
N VAL A 111 10.53 -17.49 -3.74
CA VAL A 111 10.64 -17.81 -5.17
C VAL A 111 9.87 -16.75 -5.96
N LEU A 112 10.58 -15.98 -6.77
CA LEU A 112 10.02 -14.85 -7.50
C LEU A 112 9.86 -15.09 -9.00
N ASP A 113 10.62 -16.03 -9.57
CA ASP A 113 10.70 -16.22 -11.01
C ASP A 113 9.74 -17.31 -11.52
N PRO A 114 9.22 -17.17 -12.76
CA PRO A 114 9.40 -16.03 -13.67
C PRO A 114 8.56 -14.80 -13.28
N SER A 115 7.52 -15.01 -12.48
CA SER A 115 6.63 -13.97 -11.99
C SER A 115 5.93 -14.44 -10.71
N ALA A 116 5.94 -13.63 -9.67
CA ALA A 116 5.28 -13.90 -8.40
C ALA A 116 4.36 -12.75 -8.01
N ARG A 117 3.15 -13.08 -7.58
CA ARG A 117 2.21 -12.10 -7.01
C ARG A 117 2.50 -11.92 -5.52
N ILE A 118 2.74 -10.69 -5.09
CA ILE A 118 2.90 -10.31 -3.69
C ILE A 118 1.67 -9.51 -3.27
N GLU A 119 0.95 -10.03 -2.28
CA GLU A 119 -0.19 -9.35 -1.68
C GLU A 119 0.28 -8.21 -0.75
N LEU A 120 -0.24 -7.01 -0.98
CA LEU A 120 0.03 -5.78 -0.23
C LEU A 120 -1.20 -5.30 0.57
N GLY A 121 -2.39 -5.83 0.28
CA GLY A 121 -3.61 -5.50 1.03
C GLY A 121 -3.54 -5.91 2.51
N SER A 122 -2.68 -6.90 2.84
CA SER A 122 -2.38 -7.31 4.22
C SER A 122 -1.38 -6.38 4.94
N CYS A 123 -0.79 -5.43 4.22
CA CYS A 123 0.20 -4.49 4.72
C CYS A 123 -0.49 -3.14 5.00
N GLN A 124 -1.23 -3.06 6.09
CA GLN A 124 -1.92 -1.85 6.58
C GLN A 124 -1.41 -1.51 7.99
#